data_AF-A0A1F7YJ28-F1
#
_entry.id   AF-A0A1F7YJ28-F1
#
_cell.length_a   1.000
_cell.length_b   1.000
_cell.length_c   1.000
_cell.angle_alpha   90.00
_cell.angle_beta   90.00
_cell.angle_gamma   90.00
#
_symmetry.space_group_name_H-M   'P 1'
#
loop_
_entity.id
_entity.type
_entity.pdbx_description
1 polymer ?
#
loop_
_entity_poly.entity_id
_entity_poly.type
_entity_poly.pdbx_seq_one_letter_code
_entity_poly.pdbx_strand_id
1 'polypeptide(L)'
;MTAYFKKFMDDSRRGFTLIELLIVMAILGVLAVVVLVAINPIQQLARTRDTGRKSGVTQLGHALDAYYTARNGEYVAEGTTWITALSTSGELSTIPSLIQYGISGISGCSNAGANPHNSWCYDLDTTGGTNGPAVVYAELESNVERSKCGSGVRAWFVYSSADGRGGLMCDAVPTPGTQNWNTTQ
;
A
#
# COMPACT_ATOMS: atom_id res chain seq x y z
N MET A 1 -54.02 9.40 -44.17
CA MET A 1 -53.15 9.24 -42.97
C MET A 1 -51.72 9.60 -43.37
N THR A 2 -51.49 10.86 -43.77
CA THR A 2 -50.22 11.27 -44.40
C THR A 2 -50.05 12.79 -44.28
N ALA A 3 -49.90 13.30 -43.06
CA ALA A 3 -49.55 14.72 -42.85
C ALA A 3 -49.09 15.00 -41.42
N TYR A 4 -47.98 14.41 -40.94
CA TYR A 4 -47.39 14.87 -39.66
C TYR A 4 -45.85 14.75 -39.56
N PHE A 5 -45.13 14.43 -40.64
CA PHE A 5 -43.69 14.17 -40.60
C PHE A 5 -42.81 15.27 -41.23
N LYS A 6 -43.27 16.53 -41.28
CA LYS A 6 -42.56 17.63 -41.96
C LYS A 6 -42.30 18.84 -41.05
N LYS A 7 -41.85 18.62 -39.81
CA LYS A 7 -41.49 19.73 -38.90
C LYS A 7 -40.39 19.44 -37.87
N PHE A 8 -39.31 18.76 -38.26
CA PHE A 8 -38.13 18.60 -37.39
C PHE A 8 -36.77 18.76 -38.11
N MET A 9 -36.74 19.37 -39.29
CA MET A 9 -35.50 19.47 -40.07
C MET A 9 -35.25 20.84 -40.69
N ASP A 10 -35.71 21.88 -39.99
CA ASP A 10 -35.18 23.22 -40.19
C ASP A 10 -34.39 23.58 -38.93
N ASP A 11 -33.13 23.16 -38.92
CA ASP A 11 -32.17 23.69 -37.98
C ASP A 11 -30.85 23.87 -38.72
N SER A 12 -30.34 25.09 -38.61
CA SER A 12 -29.19 25.60 -39.36
C SER A 12 -27.96 24.77 -39.01
N ARG A 13 -27.66 23.73 -39.80
CA ARG A 13 -26.44 22.92 -39.68
C ARG A 13 -25.22 23.75 -40.08
N ARG A 14 -24.80 24.65 -39.20
CA ARG A 14 -23.47 25.28 -39.22
C ARG A 14 -22.48 24.17 -38.85
N GLY A 15 -21.82 23.61 -39.87
CA GLY A 15 -20.72 22.68 -39.67
C GLY A 15 -19.52 23.41 -39.05
N PHE A 16 -18.80 22.72 -38.16
CA PHE A 16 -17.51 23.20 -37.65
C PHE A 16 -16.55 23.43 -38.82
N THR A 17 -15.80 24.53 -38.78
CA THR A 17 -14.74 24.74 -39.76
C THR A 17 -13.55 23.83 -39.45
N LEU A 18 -12.82 23.40 -40.49
CA LEU A 18 -11.59 22.62 -40.31
C LEU A 18 -10.56 23.37 -39.47
N ILE A 19 -10.52 24.70 -39.58
CA ILE A 19 -9.62 25.55 -38.81
C ILE A 19 -9.99 25.62 -37.33
N GLU A 20 -11.28 25.61 -36.98
CA GLU A 20 -11.72 25.54 -35.59
C GLU A 20 -11.28 24.23 -34.93
N LEU A 21 -11.46 23.10 -35.61
CA LEU A 21 -11.05 21.80 -35.06
C LEU A 21 -9.53 21.69 -34.95
N LEU A 22 -8.78 22.28 -35.88
CA LEU A 22 -7.32 22.33 -35.85
C LEU A 22 -6.79 23.12 -34.65
N ILE A 23 -7.35 24.32 -34.40
CA ILE A 23 -6.95 25.15 -33.26
C ILE A 23 -7.30 24.45 -31.94
N VAL A 24 -8.45 23.78 -31.85
CA VAL A 24 -8.86 23.06 -30.64
C VAL A 24 -7.89 21.93 -30.32
N MET A 25 -7.50 21.10 -31.30
CA MET A 25 -6.54 20.03 -31.06
C MET A 25 -5.15 20.57 -30.70
N ALA A 26 -4.75 21.71 -31.26
CA ALA A 26 -3.52 22.39 -30.87
C ALA A 26 -3.55 22.85 -29.40
N ILE A 27 -4.65 23.47 -28.96
CA ILE A 27 -4.82 23.92 -27.57
C ILE A 27 -4.91 22.71 -26.62
N LEU A 28 -5.67 21.67 -26.97
CA LEU A 28 -5.78 20.44 -26.18
C LEU A 28 -4.43 19.75 -26.02
N GLY A 29 -3.59 19.74 -27.06
CA GLY A 29 -2.23 19.20 -26.99
C GLY A 29 -1.36 19.93 -25.97
N VAL A 30 -1.38 21.26 -25.96
CA VAL A 30 -0.59 22.07 -25.01
C VAL A 30 -1.09 21.87 -23.58
N LEU A 31 -2.41 21.91 -23.36
CA LEU A 31 -3.00 21.72 -22.03
C LEU A 31 -2.70 20.32 -21.47
N ALA A 32 -2.73 19.27 -22.30
CA ALA A 32 -2.44 17.91 -21.87
C ALA A 32 -1.01 17.76 -21.31
N VAL A 33 -0.01 18.37 -21.96
CA VAL A 33 1.39 18.34 -21.48
C VAL A 33 1.54 19.05 -20.14
N VAL A 34 0.94 20.23 -19.98
CA VAL A 34 1.00 21.01 -18.73
C VAL A 34 0.42 20.22 -17.55
N VAL A 35 -0.73 19.56 -17.76
CA VAL A 35 -1.40 18.77 -16.72
C VAL A 35 -0.55 17.57 -16.28
N LEU A 36 0.09 16.87 -17.22
CA LEU A 36 0.95 15.71 -16.90
C LEU A 36 2.20 16.10 -16.09
N VAL A 37 2.77 17.27 -16.35
CA VAL A 37 3.90 17.78 -15.55
C VAL A 37 3.46 18.16 -14.14
N ALA A 38 2.24 18.68 -13.98
CA ALA A 38 1.72 19.11 -12.69
C ALA A 38 1.36 17.95 -11.75
N ILE A 39 0.82 16.85 -12.28
CA ILE A 39 0.40 15.68 -11.50
C ILE A 39 1.45 14.61 -11.67
N ASN A 40 2.46 14.55 -10.79
CA ASN A 40 3.47 13.49 -10.79
C ASN A 40 2.78 12.11 -10.62
N PRO A 41 2.53 11.34 -11.69
CA PRO A 41 1.65 10.19 -11.64
C PRO A 41 2.33 9.01 -10.93
N ILE A 42 3.67 8.95 -11.01
CA ILE A 42 4.51 7.95 -10.35
C ILE A 42 4.34 8.05 -8.84
N GLN A 43 4.38 9.27 -8.30
CA GLN A 43 4.19 9.49 -6.87
C GLN A 43 2.77 9.14 -6.40
N GLN A 44 1.76 9.40 -7.23
CA GLN A 44 0.37 9.05 -6.90
C GLN A 44 0.18 7.53 -6.85
N LEU A 45 0.76 6.80 -7.80
CA LEU A 45 0.75 5.33 -7.80
C LEU A 45 1.51 4.74 -6.61
N ALA A 46 2.61 5.35 -6.18
CA ALA A 46 3.35 4.94 -4.98
C ALA A 46 2.49 5.11 -3.71
N ARG A 47 1.75 6.23 -3.57
CA ARG A 47 0.84 6.45 -2.43
C ARG A 47 -0.30 5.43 -2.38
N THR A 48 -0.87 5.08 -3.54
CA THR A 48 -1.93 4.05 -3.61
C THR A 48 -1.39 2.69 -3.14
N ARG A 49 -0.19 2.31 -3.59
CA ARG A 49 0.47 1.07 -3.15
C ARG A 49 0.79 1.09 -1.66
N ASP A 50 1.30 2.20 -1.14
CA ASP A 50 1.54 2.38 0.30
C ASP A 50 0.26 2.27 1.12
N THR A 51 -0.87 2.77 0.61
CA THR A 51 -2.16 2.61 1.30
C THR A 51 -2.53 1.12 1.44
N GLY A 52 -2.33 0.34 0.38
CA GLY A 52 -2.51 -1.12 0.42
C GLY A 52 -1.53 -1.83 1.37
N ARG A 53 -0.28 -1.36 1.43
CA ARG A 53 0.72 -1.85 2.42
C ARG A 53 0.25 -1.59 3.84
N LYS A 54 -0.17 -0.36 4.15
CA LYS A 54 -0.66 0.01 5.48
C LYS A 54 -1.84 -0.87 5.90
N SER A 55 -2.84 -1.03 5.02
CA SER A 55 -3.99 -1.88 5.32
C SER A 55 -3.61 -3.35 5.51
N GLY A 56 -2.71 -3.89 4.69
CA GLY A 56 -2.31 -5.30 4.81
C GLY A 56 -1.48 -5.57 6.08
N VAL A 57 -0.57 -4.68 6.47
CA VAL A 57 0.14 -4.78 7.76
C VAL A 57 -0.86 -4.76 8.92
N THR A 58 -1.82 -3.84 8.91
CA THR A 58 -2.84 -3.76 9.97
C THR A 58 -3.70 -5.02 10.01
N GLN A 59 -4.13 -5.53 8.85
CA GLN A 59 -4.92 -6.76 8.77
C GLN A 59 -4.14 -7.97 9.30
N LEU A 60 -2.88 -8.12 8.90
CA LEU A 60 -2.02 -9.22 9.35
C LEU A 60 -1.69 -9.10 10.84
N GLY A 61 -1.48 -7.88 11.35
CA GLY A 61 -1.30 -7.62 12.78
C GLY A 61 -2.50 -8.04 13.61
N HIS A 62 -3.71 -7.66 13.20
CA HIS A 62 -4.93 -8.10 13.88
C HIS A 62 -5.17 -9.61 13.78
N ALA A 63 -4.80 -10.25 12.66
CA ALA A 63 -4.88 -11.70 12.53
C ALA A 63 -3.90 -12.41 13.49
N LEU A 64 -2.70 -11.84 13.71
CA LEU A 64 -1.76 -12.36 14.71
C LEU A 64 -2.29 -12.21 16.14
N ASP A 65 -2.88 -11.08 16.49
CA ASP A 65 -3.45 -10.88 17.84
C ASP A 65 -4.65 -11.83 18.08
N ALA A 66 -5.46 -12.06 17.04
CA ALA A 66 -6.53 -13.05 17.10
C ALA A 66 -5.97 -14.46 17.28
N TYR A 67 -4.91 -14.82 16.55
CA TYR A 67 -4.24 -16.11 16.66
C TYR A 67 -3.66 -16.30 18.07
N TYR A 68 -2.96 -15.30 18.60
CA TYR A 68 -2.43 -15.29 19.96
C TYR A 68 -3.52 -15.59 21.00
N THR A 69 -4.66 -14.92 20.87
CA THR A 69 -5.81 -15.12 21.76
C THR A 69 -6.41 -16.52 21.62
N ALA A 70 -6.47 -17.07 20.40
CA ALA A 70 -7.02 -18.40 20.14
C ALA A 70 -6.07 -19.55 20.52
N ARG A 71 -4.75 -19.30 20.56
CA ARG A 71 -3.70 -20.32 20.73
C ARG A 71 -2.99 -20.24 22.08
N ASN A 72 -3.72 -19.89 23.13
CA ASN A 72 -3.21 -19.85 24.51
C ASN A 72 -2.01 -18.90 24.71
N GLY A 73 -1.96 -17.79 23.98
CA GLY A 73 -0.90 -16.80 24.09
C GLY A 73 0.33 -17.09 23.23
N GLU A 74 0.23 -17.99 22.26
CA GLU A 74 1.31 -18.27 21.31
C GLU A 74 1.05 -17.61 19.96
N TYR A 75 2.04 -16.92 19.42
CA TYR A 75 2.04 -16.48 18.03
C TYR A 75 2.39 -17.62 17.07
N VAL A 76 2.15 -17.38 15.78
CA VAL A 76 2.61 -18.27 14.71
C VAL A 76 4.13 -18.33 14.75
N ALA A 77 4.68 -19.54 14.65
CA ALA A 77 6.12 -19.72 14.55
C ALA A 77 6.68 -19.00 13.32
N GLU A 78 7.88 -18.45 13.46
CA GLU A 78 8.62 -17.88 12.35
C GLU A 78 8.80 -18.88 11.21
N GLY A 79 8.61 -18.39 9.98
CA GLY A 79 8.84 -19.16 8.77
C GLY A 79 8.19 -18.51 7.57
N THR A 80 8.62 -18.88 6.37
CA THR A 80 8.10 -18.31 5.11
C THR A 80 6.63 -18.62 4.84
N THR A 81 5.95 -19.38 5.70
CA THR A 81 4.54 -19.79 5.60
C THR A 81 3.64 -19.19 6.68
N TRP A 82 4.13 -18.23 7.47
CA TRP A 82 3.40 -17.68 8.62
C TRP A 82 2.01 -17.14 8.26
N ILE A 83 1.85 -16.48 7.09
CA ILE A 83 0.54 -16.01 6.60
C ILE A 83 -0.38 -17.20 6.24
N THR A 84 0.18 -18.24 5.63
CA THR A 84 -0.57 -19.46 5.31
C THR A 84 -1.04 -20.15 6.59
N ALA A 85 -0.24 -20.14 7.64
CA ALA A 85 -0.66 -20.67 8.95
C ALA A 85 -1.89 -19.90 9.48
N LEU A 86 -1.85 -18.56 9.50
CA LEU A 86 -3.00 -17.72 9.87
C LEU A 86 -4.25 -17.98 9.02
N SER A 87 -4.06 -18.23 7.72
CA SER A 87 -5.18 -18.54 6.85
C SER A 87 -5.75 -19.93 7.10
N THR A 88 -4.89 -20.91 7.38
CA THR A 88 -5.29 -22.30 7.62
C THR A 88 -6.00 -22.45 8.97
N SER A 89 -5.60 -21.67 9.98
CA SER A 89 -6.27 -21.68 11.29
C SER A 89 -7.51 -20.79 11.38
N GLY A 90 -7.76 -19.96 10.36
CA GLY A 90 -9.03 -19.25 10.18
C GLY A 90 -9.04 -17.80 10.68
N GLU A 91 -7.91 -17.28 11.16
CA GLU A 91 -7.77 -15.88 11.60
C GLU A 91 -7.62 -14.92 10.42
N LEU A 92 -7.35 -15.46 9.23
CA LEU A 92 -7.26 -14.71 7.98
C LEU A 92 -8.07 -15.37 6.86
N SER A 93 -9.11 -14.70 6.38
CA SER A 93 -10.01 -15.24 5.36
C SER A 93 -9.40 -15.30 3.96
N THR A 94 -8.51 -14.36 3.64
CA THR A 94 -7.81 -14.31 2.35
C THR A 94 -6.38 -13.85 2.55
N ILE A 95 -5.44 -14.58 1.97
CA ILE A 95 -4.02 -14.22 1.97
C ILE A 95 -3.82 -12.95 1.14
N PRO A 96 -3.23 -11.87 1.68
CA PRO A 96 -2.88 -10.69 0.92
C PRO A 96 -1.97 -11.03 -0.26
N SER A 97 -2.24 -10.43 -1.41
CA SER A 97 -1.42 -10.61 -2.61
C SER A 97 0.01 -10.08 -2.39
N LEU A 98 0.93 -10.55 -3.23
CA LEU A 98 2.30 -10.02 -3.32
C LEU A 98 2.30 -8.50 -3.44
N ILE A 99 3.09 -7.83 -2.61
CA ILE A 99 3.38 -6.41 -2.79
C ILE A 99 4.41 -6.25 -3.90
N GLN A 100 4.07 -5.51 -4.96
CA GLN A 100 5.04 -5.12 -5.98
C GLN A 100 5.66 -3.75 -5.66
N TYR A 101 6.99 -3.73 -5.52
CA TYR A 101 7.76 -2.50 -5.39
C TYR A 101 8.08 -1.93 -6.78
N GLY A 102 7.92 -0.62 -6.95
CA GLY A 102 8.20 0.08 -8.21
C GLY A 102 9.60 0.67 -8.28
N ILE A 103 10.43 0.40 -7.27
CA ILE A 103 11.76 0.97 -7.10
C ILE A 103 12.74 -0.21 -6.94
N SER A 104 13.80 -0.21 -7.74
CA SER A 104 14.88 -1.20 -7.64
C SER A 104 15.67 -1.02 -6.34
N GLY A 105 15.99 -2.13 -5.66
CA GLY A 105 16.80 -2.13 -4.43
C GLY A 105 16.02 -2.13 -3.12
N ILE A 106 14.69 -2.15 -3.16
CA ILE A 106 13.84 -2.41 -2.00
C ILE A 106 13.47 -3.90 -2.00
N SER A 107 14.01 -4.67 -1.06
CA SER A 107 13.44 -5.96 -0.66
C SER A 107 12.58 -5.70 0.58
N GLY A 108 11.29 -6.05 0.50
CA GLY A 108 10.32 -5.81 1.58
C GLY A 108 10.83 -6.29 2.94
N CYS A 109 11.58 -7.40 2.95
CA CYS A 109 12.23 -7.97 4.11
C CYS A 109 13.75 -8.05 3.87
N SER A 110 14.51 -7.10 4.40
CA SER A 110 15.96 -7.00 4.16
C SER A 110 16.84 -7.46 5.33
N ASN A 111 16.26 -8.02 6.39
CA ASN A 111 17.02 -8.55 7.52
C ASN A 111 17.27 -10.07 7.41
N ALA A 112 18.40 -10.53 7.94
CA ALA A 112 18.56 -11.93 8.32
C ALA A 112 17.54 -12.25 9.43
N GLY A 113 16.70 -13.26 9.23
CA GLY A 113 15.62 -13.63 10.16
C GLY A 113 14.24 -13.11 9.78
N ALA A 114 14.13 -12.14 8.86
CA ALA A 114 12.82 -11.74 8.37
C ALA A 114 12.21 -12.87 7.54
N ASN A 115 10.96 -13.23 7.84
CA ASN A 115 10.25 -14.33 7.19
C ASN A 115 9.34 -13.80 6.07
N PRO A 116 9.84 -13.60 4.84
CA PRO A 116 9.04 -13.04 3.77
C PRO A 116 7.95 -14.03 3.35
N HIS A 117 6.71 -13.58 3.34
CA HIS A 117 5.62 -14.22 2.61
C HIS A 117 4.91 -13.14 1.81
N ASN A 118 4.87 -13.26 0.47
CA ASN A 118 4.29 -12.24 -0.42
C ASN A 118 4.84 -10.82 -0.18
N SER A 119 6.12 -10.72 0.18
CA SER A 119 6.83 -9.46 0.52
C SER A 119 6.34 -8.75 1.79
N TRP A 120 5.48 -9.40 2.58
CA TRP A 120 5.19 -9.01 3.96
C TRP A 120 6.22 -9.64 4.89
N CYS A 121 6.64 -8.90 5.91
CA CYS A 121 7.65 -9.34 6.86
C CYS A 121 7.05 -9.58 8.22
N TYR A 122 7.55 -10.63 8.84
CA TYR A 122 7.20 -11.05 10.18
C TYR A 122 8.47 -11.44 10.93
N ASP A 123 8.54 -11.00 12.16
CA ASP A 123 9.61 -11.28 13.11
C ASP A 123 8.99 -11.45 14.50
N LEU A 124 9.49 -12.40 15.28
CA LEU A 124 8.99 -12.81 16.58
C LEU A 124 10.17 -12.99 17.54
N ASP A 125 10.06 -12.41 18.74
CA ASP A 125 11.02 -12.70 19.80
C ASP A 125 10.84 -14.14 20.30
N THR A 126 11.77 -15.02 19.92
CA THR A 126 11.74 -16.44 20.25
C THR A 126 12.43 -16.78 21.58
N THR A 127 12.93 -15.78 22.32
CA THR A 127 13.67 -16.00 23.59
C THR A 127 12.84 -16.75 24.64
N GLY A 128 11.50 -16.65 24.57
CA GLY A 128 10.54 -17.37 25.41
C GLY A 128 9.67 -18.39 24.67
N GLY A 129 10.11 -18.86 23.49
CA GLY A 129 9.28 -19.65 22.58
C GLY A 129 8.39 -18.75 21.71
N THR A 130 7.17 -19.18 21.40
CA THR A 130 6.25 -18.42 20.52
C THR A 130 5.41 -17.37 21.24
N ASN A 131 5.63 -17.16 22.54
CA ASN A 131 4.86 -16.23 23.37
C ASN A 131 5.43 -14.80 23.41
N GLY A 132 6.58 -14.56 22.77
CA GLY A 132 7.24 -13.26 22.76
C GLY A 132 6.49 -12.22 21.92
N PRO A 133 6.86 -10.93 22.02
CA PRO A 133 6.32 -9.92 21.15
C PRO A 133 6.63 -10.24 19.68
N ALA A 134 5.64 -10.00 18.82
CA ALA A 134 5.74 -10.15 17.38
C ALA A 134 5.54 -8.82 16.66
N VAL A 135 6.18 -8.66 15.50
CA VAL A 135 6.03 -7.50 14.62
C VAL A 135 5.72 -7.93 13.19
N VAL A 136 4.84 -7.19 12.54
CA VAL A 136 4.59 -7.28 11.09
C VAL A 136 4.88 -5.95 10.46
N TYR A 137 5.58 -5.95 9.33
CA TYR A 137 5.93 -4.71 8.68
C TYR A 137 6.09 -4.84 7.16
N ALA A 138 6.03 -3.69 6.51
CA ALA A 138 6.35 -3.52 5.11
C ALA A 138 7.00 -2.14 4.88
N GLU A 139 7.98 -2.06 3.98
CA GLU A 139 8.58 -0.78 3.59
C GLU A 139 7.61 0.03 2.73
N LEU A 140 7.52 1.33 3.01
CA LEU A 140 6.75 2.31 2.23
C LEU A 140 7.64 2.94 1.16
N GLU A 141 7.14 2.99 -0.08
CA GLU A 141 7.93 3.42 -1.23
C GLU A 141 7.69 4.89 -1.62
N SER A 142 6.57 5.49 -1.20
CA SER A 142 6.24 6.84 -1.60
C SER A 142 7.16 7.86 -0.94
N ASN A 143 7.64 8.83 -1.72
CA ASN A 143 8.44 9.94 -1.21
C ASN A 143 7.77 10.76 -0.11
N VAL A 144 6.43 10.65 0.05
CA VAL A 144 5.69 11.44 1.05
C VAL A 144 5.71 10.77 2.41
N GLU A 145 5.69 9.45 2.46
CA GLU A 145 5.93 8.74 3.71
C GLU A 145 7.42 8.79 4.05
N ARG A 146 8.31 8.68 3.05
CA ARG A 146 9.76 8.84 3.25
C ARG A 146 10.15 10.24 3.69
N SER A 147 9.48 11.30 3.24
CA SER A 147 9.77 12.68 3.67
C SER A 147 9.36 12.96 5.12
N LYS A 148 8.52 12.11 5.73
CA LYS A 148 8.25 12.16 7.18
C LYS A 148 9.39 11.57 7.99
N CYS A 149 10.29 10.83 7.34
CA CYS A 149 11.52 10.32 7.92
C CYS A 149 12.69 11.26 7.57
N GLY A 150 13.79 11.15 8.32
CA GLY A 150 15.02 11.87 8.01
C GLY A 150 15.58 11.50 6.64
N SER A 151 16.41 12.39 6.05
CA SER A 151 17.06 12.13 4.77
C SER A 151 17.90 10.84 4.82
N GLY A 152 17.72 9.96 3.84
CA GLY A 152 18.41 8.66 3.77
C GLY A 152 17.83 7.56 4.66
N VAL A 153 16.80 7.85 5.45
CA VAL A 153 16.13 6.87 6.31
C VAL A 153 14.98 6.17 5.56
N ARG A 154 14.81 4.88 5.83
CA ARG A 154 13.71 4.07 5.25
C ARG A 154 12.44 4.29 6.07
N ALA A 155 11.30 4.27 5.39
CA ALA A 155 9.99 4.43 6.01
C ALA A 155 9.32 3.06 6.09
N TRP A 156 9.00 2.62 7.30
CA TRP A 156 8.33 1.35 7.54
C TRP A 156 6.94 1.61 8.08
N PHE A 157 5.97 0.85 7.60
CA PHE A 157 4.72 0.72 8.33
C PHE A 157 4.77 -0.58 9.11
N VAL A 158 4.56 -0.48 10.42
CA VAL A 158 4.80 -1.57 11.38
C VAL A 158 3.54 -1.74 12.21
N TYR A 159 3.18 -2.98 12.48
CA TYR A 159 2.29 -3.37 13.56
C TYR A 159 3.13 -4.07 14.63
N SER A 160 3.08 -3.58 15.87
CA SER A 160 3.72 -4.23 17.01
C SER A 160 2.66 -4.74 17.96
N SER A 161 2.73 -6.03 18.26
CA SER A 161 1.91 -6.64 19.31
C SER A 161 2.31 -6.20 20.72
N ALA A 162 3.58 -5.82 20.94
CA ALA A 162 4.03 -5.30 22.23
C ALA A 162 3.33 -3.97 22.58
N ASP A 163 3.12 -3.14 21.56
CA ASP A 163 2.48 -1.83 21.70
C ASP A 163 0.98 -1.86 21.35
N GLY A 164 0.46 -3.00 20.87
CA GLY A 164 -0.93 -3.19 20.46
C GLY A 164 -1.40 -2.23 19.35
N ARG A 165 -0.48 -1.76 18.50
CA ARG A 165 -0.80 -0.74 17.50
C ARG A 165 0.07 -0.81 16.25
N GLY A 166 -0.47 -0.24 15.17
CA GLY A 166 0.26 0.01 13.93
C GLY A 166 0.60 1.48 13.71
N GLY A 167 1.70 1.76 13.02
CA GLY A 167 2.15 3.12 12.76
C GLY A 167 3.38 3.21 11.86
N LEU A 168 3.76 4.46 11.54
CA LEU A 168 4.97 4.76 10.81
C LEU A 168 6.19 4.69 11.74
N MET A 169 7.24 4.00 11.28
CA MET A 169 8.57 3.94 11.91
C MET A 169 9.62 4.41 10.91
N CYS A 170 10.57 5.20 11.39
CA CYS A 170 11.62 5.85 10.59
C CYS A 170 13.01 5.50 11.15
N ASP A 171 13.34 4.22 11.19
CA ASP A 171 14.59 3.73 11.78
C ASP A 171 15.16 2.59 10.91
N ALA A 172 16.12 1.84 11.45
CA ALA A 172 16.51 0.52 10.99
C ALA A 172 15.28 -0.41 10.85
N VAL A 173 15.53 -1.58 10.28
CA VAL A 173 14.46 -2.55 10.04
C VAL A 173 13.78 -2.91 11.37
N PRO A 174 12.43 -2.93 11.43
CA PRO A 174 11.69 -3.17 12.67
C PRO A 174 12.05 -4.52 13.30
N THR A 175 12.23 -4.53 14.62
CA THR A 175 12.50 -5.73 15.42
C THR A 175 11.37 -5.96 16.41
N PRO A 176 11.16 -7.19 16.89
CA PRO A 176 10.19 -7.50 17.94
C PRO A 176 10.32 -6.60 19.17
N GLY A 177 9.18 -6.20 19.75
CA GLY A 177 9.11 -5.38 20.96
C GLY A 177 8.51 -3.98 20.74
N THR A 178 8.80 -3.06 21.65
CA THR A 178 8.33 -1.67 21.57
C THR A 178 9.04 -0.92 20.45
N GLN A 179 8.29 -0.20 19.63
CA GLN A 179 8.83 0.50 18.47
C GLN A 179 9.13 1.97 18.76
N ASN A 180 10.14 2.50 18.06
CA ASN A 180 10.41 3.93 18.00
C ASN A 180 9.48 4.61 16.99
N TRP A 181 8.23 4.81 17.40
CA TRP A 181 7.19 5.39 16.56
C TRP A 181 7.53 6.81 16.11
N ASN A 182 7.33 7.10 14.83
CA ASN A 182 7.40 8.48 14.35
C ASN A 182 6.25 9.29 14.96
N THR A 183 6.59 10.33 15.72
CA THR A 183 5.64 11.22 16.41
C THR A 183 5.11 12.35 15.53
N THR A 184 5.62 12.51 14.31
CA THR A 184 5.31 13.60 13.38
C THR A 184 4.15 13.26 12.43
N GLN A 185 3.19 12.44 12.89
CA GLN A 185 2.08 11.96 12.05
C GLN A 185 0.96 12.98 11.85
#